data_AF-A0A952IAW1-F1
#
_entry.id   AF-A0A952IAW1-F1
#
_cell.length_a   1.000
_cell.length_b   1.000
_cell.length_c   1.000
_cell.angle_alpha   90.00
_cell.angle_beta   90.00
_cell.angle_gamma   90.00
#
_symmetry.space_group_name_H-M   'P 1'
#
loop_
_entity.id
_entity.type
_entity.pdbx_description
1 polymer ?
#
loop_
_entity_poly.entity_id
_entity_poly.type
_entity_poly.pdbx_seq_one_letter_code
_entity_poly.pdbx_strand_id
1 'polypeptide(L)'
;MNLGKYLKRWFTKYSKKDLELSRAVQTITGTAPFNIRLYSLAMKHSSIAESNLKGFKESNERLEYLGDAILGAIVAEYLFKK
;
A
#
# COMPACT_ATOMS: atom_id res chain seq x y z
N MET A 1 15.85 23.16 -1.89
CA MET A 1 15.34 21.77 -1.72
C MET A 1 14.37 21.78 -0.54
N ASN A 2 13.07 21.68 -0.79
CA ASN A 2 12.04 22.10 0.16
C ASN A 2 11.69 20.98 1.16
N LEU A 3 12.49 20.85 2.23
CA LEU A 3 12.33 19.86 3.32
C LEU A 3 10.92 19.88 3.96
N GLY A 4 10.21 21.02 3.88
CA GLY A 4 8.88 21.21 4.48
C GLY A 4 7.80 20.25 3.95
N LYS A 5 7.94 19.69 2.74
CA LYS A 5 6.98 18.70 2.20
C LYS A 5 6.99 17.38 2.99
N TYR A 6 8.13 17.00 3.57
CA TYR A 6 8.26 15.76 4.36
C TYR A 6 7.76 15.94 5.79
N LEU A 7 7.89 17.14 6.36
CA LEU A 7 7.43 17.48 7.72
C LEU A 7 5.90 17.60 7.81
N LYS A 8 5.25 18.05 6.74
CA LYS A 8 3.78 18.17 6.69
C LYS A 8 3.06 16.82 6.84
N ARG A 9 3.77 15.70 6.61
CA ARG A 9 3.26 14.33 6.73
C ARG A 9 3.04 13.87 8.18
N TRP A 10 3.61 14.56 9.16
CA TRP A 10 3.50 14.19 10.58
C TRP A 10 2.21 14.66 11.25
N PHE A 11 1.43 15.54 10.61
CA PHE A 11 0.21 16.13 11.19
C PHE A 11 -1.10 15.43 10.78
N THR A 12 -1.06 14.32 10.04
CA THR A 12 -2.26 13.49 9.85
C THR A 12 -2.48 12.60 11.06
N LYS A 13 -3.59 12.81 11.76
CA LYS A 13 -4.00 11.99 12.92
C LYS A 13 -4.38 10.58 12.43
N TYR A 14 -3.44 9.65 12.53
CA TYR A 14 -3.66 8.23 12.20
C TYR A 14 -4.55 7.55 13.25
N SER A 15 -5.41 6.63 12.80
CA SER A 15 -6.20 5.82 13.72
C SER A 15 -5.32 4.80 14.45
N LYS A 16 -5.82 4.22 15.56
CA LYS A 16 -5.10 3.13 16.26
C LYS A 16 -4.80 1.96 15.31
N LYS A 17 -5.75 1.61 14.45
CA LYS A 17 -5.59 0.54 13.43
C LYS A 17 -4.50 0.87 12.42
N ASP A 18 -4.42 2.13 11.96
CA ASP A 18 -3.38 2.56 11.03
C ASP A 18 -1.98 2.47 11.67
N LEU A 19 -1.86 2.81 12.96
CA LEU A 19 -0.61 2.69 13.70
C LEU A 19 -0.19 1.24 13.89
N GLU A 20 -1.14 0.34 14.22
CA GLU A 20 -0.89 -1.09 14.34
C GLU A 20 -0.46 -1.70 12.99
N LEU A 21 -1.17 -1.37 11.91
CA LEU A 21 -0.80 -1.79 10.57
C LEU A 21 0.57 -1.26 10.17
N SER A 22 0.87 0.00 10.45
CA SER A 22 2.17 0.61 10.16
C SER A 22 3.31 -0.12 10.87
N ARG A 23 3.11 -0.50 12.14
CA ARG A 23 4.09 -1.29 12.90
C ARG A 23 4.24 -2.68 12.31
N ALA A 24 3.15 -3.37 11.99
CA ALA A 24 3.20 -4.69 11.37
C ALA A 24 3.99 -4.68 10.06
N VAL A 25 3.73 -3.70 9.18
CA VAL A 25 4.47 -3.52 7.92
C VAL A 25 5.95 -3.26 8.18
N GLN A 26 6.27 -2.39 9.14
CA GLN A 26 7.66 -2.12 9.50
C GLN A 26 8.38 -3.36 10.02
N THR A 27 7.72 -4.18 10.84
CA THR A 27 8.29 -5.44 11.35
C THR A 27 8.57 -6.43 10.23
N ILE A 28 7.67 -6.55 9.24
CA ILE A 28 7.80 -7.53 8.15
C ILE A 28 8.81 -7.07 7.10
N THR A 29 8.79 -5.79 6.73
CA THR A 29 9.57 -5.26 5.59
C THR A 29 10.84 -4.53 6.01
N GLY A 30 11.05 -4.31 7.31
CA GLY A 30 12.14 -3.49 7.85
C GLY A 30 11.94 -1.98 7.69
N THR A 31 10.88 -1.53 7.01
CA THR A 31 10.65 -0.12 6.71
C THR A 31 9.20 0.30 6.98
N ALA A 32 9.01 1.49 7.55
CA ALA A 32 7.67 2.02 7.78
C ALA A 32 7.01 2.42 6.44
N PRO A 33 5.71 2.16 6.26
CA PRO A 33 5.03 2.48 5.02
C PRO A 33 5.00 3.99 4.75
N PHE A 34 5.37 4.39 3.53
CA PHE A 34 5.35 5.81 3.11
C PHE A 34 3.92 6.38 3.09
N ASN A 35 2.94 5.53 2.74
CA ASN A 35 1.53 5.87 2.72
C ASN A 35 0.70 4.69 3.26
N ILE A 36 0.28 4.79 4.53
CA ILE A 36 -0.48 3.73 5.20
C ILE A 36 -1.82 3.41 4.51
N ARG A 37 -2.42 4.38 3.78
CA ARG A 37 -3.70 4.15 3.09
C ARG A 37 -3.58 3.11 1.98
N LEU A 38 -2.43 3.04 1.31
CA LEU A 38 -2.18 2.01 0.29
C LEU A 38 -2.12 0.62 0.92
N TYR A 39 -1.48 0.49 2.08
CA TYR A 39 -1.44 -0.76 2.82
C TYR A 39 -2.80 -1.14 3.38
N SER A 40 -3.57 -0.16 3.87
CA SER A 40 -4.95 -0.39 4.29
C SER A 40 -5.83 -0.88 3.13
N LEU A 41 -5.68 -0.28 1.93
CA LEU A 41 -6.37 -0.73 0.72
C LEU A 41 -5.90 -2.13 0.28
N ALA A 42 -4.60 -2.42 0.35
CA ALA A 42 -4.06 -3.73 0.02
C ALA A 42 -4.61 -4.85 0.93
N MET A 43 -4.94 -4.53 2.19
CA MET A 43 -5.55 -5.46 3.14
C MET A 43 -7.08 -5.55 3.00
N LYS A 44 -7.70 -4.80 2.08
CA LYS A 44 -9.16 -4.75 1.92
C LYS A 44 -9.64 -5.74 0.85
N HIS A 45 -10.00 -6.93 1.30
CA HIS A 45 -10.54 -7.99 0.45
C HIS A 45 -11.87 -7.56 -0.22
N SER A 46 -12.14 -8.10 -1.41
CA SER A 46 -13.32 -7.77 -2.21
C SER A 46 -14.65 -8.06 -1.51
N SER A 47 -14.71 -9.02 -0.57
CA SER A 47 -15.94 -9.34 0.18
C SER A 47 -16.41 -8.22 1.11
N ILE A 48 -15.49 -7.38 1.60
CA ILE A 48 -15.78 -6.26 2.51
C ILE A 48 -15.70 -4.90 1.80
N ALA A 49 -15.46 -4.91 0.49
CA ALA A 49 -15.29 -3.67 -0.25
C ALA A 49 -16.64 -3.06 -0.62
N GLU A 50 -16.88 -1.88 -0.06
CA GLU A 50 -18.02 -1.03 -0.37
C GLU A 50 -17.80 -0.23 -1.66
N SER A 51 -18.89 0.01 -2.37
CA SER A 51 -18.91 0.88 -3.54
C SER A 51 -18.88 2.34 -3.10
N ASN A 52 -17.99 3.13 -3.69
CA ASN A 52 -17.99 4.57 -3.47
C ASN A 52 -19.16 5.25 -4.23
N LEU A 53 -19.32 6.57 -4.05
CA LEU A 53 -20.39 7.37 -4.68
C LEU A 53 -20.41 7.30 -6.22
N LYS A 54 -19.32 6.83 -6.85
CA LYS A 54 -19.21 6.64 -8.30
C LYS A 54 -19.49 5.20 -8.74
N GLY A 55 -19.94 4.34 -7.83
CA GLY A 55 -20.20 2.92 -8.08
C GLY A 55 -18.93 2.07 -8.15
N PHE A 56 -17.75 2.62 -7.85
CA PHE A 56 -16.50 1.86 -7.91
C PHE A 56 -16.26 1.14 -6.58
N LYS A 57 -16.04 -0.18 -6.66
CA LYS A 57 -15.72 -1.03 -5.52
C LYS A 57 -14.25 -0.86 -5.14
N GLU A 58 -13.99 -0.17 -4.03
CA GLU A 58 -12.61 0.06 -3.57
C GLU A 58 -12.09 -1.15 -2.79
N SER A 59 -11.64 -2.17 -3.53
CA SER A 59 -10.96 -3.39 -3.05
C SER A 59 -9.46 -3.35 -3.37
N ASN A 60 -8.73 -4.36 -2.89
CA ASN A 60 -7.33 -4.60 -3.21
C ASN A 60 -7.06 -5.09 -4.64
N GLU A 61 -8.07 -5.50 -5.41
CA GLU A 61 -7.92 -6.24 -6.68
C GLU A 61 -7.02 -5.53 -7.71
N ARG A 62 -7.10 -4.19 -7.80
CA ARG A 62 -6.23 -3.41 -8.71
C ARG A 62 -4.79 -3.34 -8.24
N LEU A 63 -4.56 -3.32 -6.93
CA LEU A 63 -3.21 -3.35 -6.35
C LEU A 63 -2.60 -4.75 -6.50
N GLU A 64 -3.40 -5.79 -6.33
CA GLU A 64 -3.01 -7.19 -6.56
C GLU A 64 -2.59 -7.41 -8.02
N TYR A 65 -3.43 -7.00 -8.97
CA TYR A 65 -3.11 -7.07 -10.40
C TYR A 65 -1.79 -6.35 -10.75
N LEU A 66 -1.57 -5.15 -10.19
CA LEU A 66 -0.32 -4.41 -10.38
C LEU A 66 0.87 -5.14 -9.72
N GLY A 67 0.67 -5.70 -8.53
CA GLY A 67 1.68 -6.46 -7.80
C GLY A 67 2.15 -7.67 -8.61
N ASP A 68 1.23 -8.44 -9.17
CA ASP A 68 1.53 -9.61 -10.01
C ASP A 68 2.32 -9.22 -11.26
N ALA A 69 1.92 -8.12 -11.92
CA ALA A 69 2.64 -7.62 -13.10
C ALA A 69 4.08 -7.22 -12.77
N ILE A 70 4.31 -6.53 -11.64
CA ILE A 70 5.66 -6.12 -11.22
C ILE A 70 6.49 -7.32 -10.78
N LEU A 71 5.92 -8.25 -10.01
CA LEU A 71 6.60 -9.49 -9.62
C LEU A 71 7.00 -10.30 -10.85
N GLY A 72 6.08 -10.45 -11.82
CA GLY A 72 6.36 -11.11 -13.08
C GLY A 72 7.49 -10.45 -13.87
N ALA A 73 7.50 -9.12 -13.97
CA ALA A 73 8.55 -8.37 -14.64
C ALA A 73 9.93 -8.57 -13.97
N ILE A 74 10.00 -8.51 -12.64
CA ILE A 74 11.24 -8.71 -11.87
C ILE A 74 11.77 -10.14 -12.06
N VAL A 75 10.89 -11.14 -11.97
CA VAL A 75 11.28 -12.55 -12.16
C VAL A 75 11.75 -12.80 -13.59
N ALA A 76 11.06 -12.24 -14.59
CA ALA A 76 11.46 -12.36 -15.99
C ALA A 76 12.82 -11.71 -16.25
N GLU A 77 13.07 -10.52 -15.71
CA GLU A 77 14.37 -9.84 -15.82
C GLU A 77 15.49 -10.66 -15.16
N TYR A 78 15.24 -11.20 -13.96
CA TYR A 78 16.20 -12.02 -13.24
C TYR A 78 16.56 -13.30 -14.03
N LEU A 79 15.57 -13.98 -14.60
CA LEU A 79 15.78 -15.17 -15.43
C LEU A 79 16.47 -14.85 -16.76
N PHE A 80 16.19 -13.70 -17.37
CA PHE A 80 16.84 -13.29 -18.62
C PHE A 80 18.33 -12.95 -18.43
N LYS A 81 18.69 -12.37 -17.28
CA LYS A 81 20.08 -12.00 -16.95
C LYS A 81 20.94 -13.16 -16.44
N LYS A 82 20.35 -14.32 -16.18
CA LYS A 82 21.03 -15.51 -15.66
C LYS A 82 21.25 -16.53 -16.77
#